data_AF-A0A4R4MD85-F1
#
_entry.id   AF-A0A4R4MD85-F1
#
_cell.length_a   1.000
_cell.length_b   1.000
_cell.length_c   1.000
_cell.angle_alpha   90.00
_cell.angle_beta   90.00
_cell.angle_gamma   90.00
#
_symmetry.space_group_name_H-M   'P 1'
#
loop_
_entity.id
_entity.type
_entity.pdbx_description
1 polymer ?
#
loop_
_entity_poly.entity_id
_entity_poly.type
_entity_poly.pdbx_seq_one_letter_code
_entity_poly.pdbx_strand_id
1 'polypeptide(L)'
;MTTLAQLRKTALSYPETVEQATDSGSVVFTVQEKPFASLGTDKVVQLRLPASDVEEVLAAHPTAEALGRGAAPGGVRVPIGDINGQQLNHWVRRAWLSQAPERLAAGVAAGDGARPGEVGDLPKGIGGPATRALVGAGITSLSQVADLTDAELLAMHGVGPKAVRILREALA
;
A
#
# COMPACT_ATOMS: atom_id res chain seq x y z
N MET A 1 -2.05 19.17 -0.01
CA MET A 1 -3.43 18.71 -0.23
C MET A 1 -3.39 17.29 -0.74
N THR A 2 -4.16 16.40 -0.14
CA THR A 2 -4.23 14.99 -0.56
C THR A 2 -5.23 14.84 -1.70
N THR A 3 -4.91 14.01 -2.68
CA THR A 3 -5.65 13.94 -3.95
C THR A 3 -5.97 12.50 -4.31
N LEU A 4 -6.93 12.30 -5.23
CA LEU A 4 -7.18 10.99 -5.84
C LEU A 4 -5.92 10.39 -6.45
N ALA A 5 -5.05 11.21 -7.07
CA ALA A 5 -3.80 10.73 -7.64
C ALA A 5 -2.88 10.12 -6.57
N GLN A 6 -2.84 10.70 -5.36
CA GLN A 6 -2.08 10.15 -4.24
C GLN A 6 -2.69 8.85 -3.72
N LEU A 7 -4.02 8.79 -3.60
CA LEU A 7 -4.73 7.56 -3.23
C LEU A 7 -4.45 6.44 -4.23
N ARG A 8 -4.66 6.71 -5.53
CA ARG A 8 -4.42 5.77 -6.63
C ARG A 8 -2.97 5.27 -6.62
N LYS A 9 -2.01 6.19 -6.53
CA LYS A 9 -0.58 5.85 -6.47
C LYS A 9 -0.25 4.92 -5.30
N THR A 10 -0.90 5.11 -4.15
CA THR A 10 -0.64 4.30 -2.95
C THR A 10 -1.36 2.97 -3.01
N ALA A 11 -2.64 2.94 -3.37
CA ALA A 11 -3.42 1.72 -3.49
C ALA A 11 -2.81 0.77 -4.53
N LEU A 12 -2.50 1.26 -5.74
CA LEU A 12 -1.91 0.47 -6.82
C LEU A 12 -0.47 0.01 -6.53
N SER A 13 0.15 0.48 -5.44
CA SER A 13 1.48 -0.02 -5.05
C SER A 13 1.45 -1.39 -4.37
N TYR A 14 0.28 -1.82 -3.89
CA TYR A 14 0.16 -3.10 -3.20
C TYR A 14 -0.14 -4.25 -4.16
N PRO A 15 0.41 -5.46 -3.91
CA PRO A 15 0.19 -6.63 -4.76
C PRO A 15 -1.30 -6.93 -4.99
N GLU A 16 -1.60 -7.41 -6.20
CA GLU A 16 -2.95 -7.84 -6.60
C GLU A 16 -4.04 -6.77 -6.40
N THR A 17 -3.66 -5.49 -6.43
CA THR A 17 -4.63 -4.39 -6.35
C THR A 17 -5.21 -4.07 -7.72
N VAL A 18 -6.53 -3.99 -7.80
CA VAL A 18 -7.27 -3.57 -8.99
C VAL A 18 -8.03 -2.27 -8.70
N GLU A 19 -7.95 -1.32 -9.64
CA GLU A 19 -8.80 -0.13 -9.64
C GLU A 19 -10.03 -0.38 -10.50
N GLN A 20 -11.22 -0.12 -9.93
CA GLN A 20 -12.49 -0.22 -10.62
C GLN A 20 -13.23 1.12 -10.51
N ALA A 21 -13.57 1.69 -11.66
CA ALA A 21 -14.49 2.82 -11.72
C ALA A 21 -15.93 2.31 -11.64
N THR A 22 -16.76 2.99 -10.87
CA THR A 22 -18.19 2.71 -10.76
C THR A 22 -18.97 3.63 -11.69
N ASP A 23 -20.17 3.22 -12.09
CA ASP A 23 -21.06 4.02 -12.95
C ASP A 23 -21.42 5.39 -12.34
N SER A 24 -21.34 5.51 -11.00
CA SER A 24 -21.58 6.75 -10.26
C SER A 24 -20.38 7.70 -10.24
N GLY A 25 -19.27 7.35 -10.89
CA GLY A 25 -18.03 8.16 -10.92
C GLY A 25 -17.13 7.99 -9.70
N SER A 26 -17.45 7.06 -8.79
CA SER A 26 -16.58 6.71 -7.66
C SER A 26 -15.51 5.70 -8.11
N VAL A 27 -14.36 5.73 -7.45
CA VAL A 27 -13.26 4.79 -7.70
C VAL A 27 -13.12 3.85 -6.51
N VAL A 28 -13.03 2.54 -6.75
CA VAL A 28 -12.86 1.50 -5.73
C VAL A 28 -11.57 0.74 -6.01
N PHE A 29 -10.81 0.47 -4.96
CA PHE A 29 -9.61 -0.36 -4.98
C PHE A 29 -9.89 -1.66 -4.25
N THR A 30 -9.63 -2.77 -4.92
CA THR A 30 -9.88 -4.12 -4.41
C THR A 30 -8.59 -4.94 -4.40
N VAL A 31 -8.48 -5.89 -3.47
CA VAL A 31 -7.47 -6.95 -3.46
C VAL A 31 -8.22 -8.28 -3.43
N GLN A 32 -8.02 -9.13 -4.44
CA GLN A 32 -8.83 -10.35 -4.65
C GLN A 32 -10.34 -10.09 -4.50
N GLU A 33 -10.87 -9.11 -5.25
CA GLU A 33 -12.29 -8.69 -5.23
C GLU A 33 -12.79 -8.08 -3.91
N LYS A 34 -11.99 -8.07 -2.84
CA LYS A 34 -12.35 -7.44 -1.58
C LYS A 34 -12.00 -5.95 -1.61
N PRO A 35 -12.98 -5.04 -1.51
CA PRO A 35 -12.70 -3.62 -1.46
C PRO A 35 -11.96 -3.30 -0.17
N PHE A 36 -10.89 -2.50 -0.26
CA PHE A 36 -10.17 -1.99 0.90
C PHE A 36 -10.16 -0.46 0.97
N ALA A 37 -10.21 0.22 -0.18
CA ALA A 37 -10.28 1.67 -0.26
C ALA A 37 -11.22 2.12 -1.38
N SER A 38 -11.88 3.26 -1.21
CA SER A 38 -12.62 3.91 -2.29
C SER A 38 -12.60 5.43 -2.14
N LEU A 39 -12.82 6.15 -3.24
CA LEU A 39 -13.07 7.59 -3.24
C LEU A 39 -14.38 7.88 -3.96
N GLY A 40 -15.32 8.46 -3.22
CA GLY A 40 -16.59 8.95 -3.75
C GLY A 40 -16.44 10.26 -4.53
N THR A 41 -17.46 10.60 -5.32
CA THR A 41 -17.56 11.90 -6.00
C THR A 41 -17.70 13.08 -5.01
N ASP A 42 -18.12 12.79 -3.78
CA ASP A 42 -18.16 13.70 -2.63
C ASP A 42 -16.76 14.01 -2.04
N LYS A 43 -15.69 13.46 -2.64
CA LYS A 43 -14.31 13.58 -2.16
C LYS A 43 -14.11 12.96 -0.77
N VAL A 44 -14.93 11.99 -0.39
CA VAL A 44 -14.76 11.24 0.85
C VAL A 44 -14.07 9.92 0.54
N VAL A 45 -12.93 9.69 1.19
CA VAL A 45 -12.24 8.40 1.13
C VAL A 45 -12.92 7.45 2.12
N GLN A 46 -13.20 6.23 1.69
CA GLN A 46 -13.67 5.16 2.57
C GLN A 46 -12.58 4.10 2.67
N LEU A 47 -12.28 3.64 3.88
CA LEU A 47 -11.24 2.65 4.15
C LEU A 47 -11.81 1.53 5.00
N ARG A 48 -11.59 0.28 4.58
CA ARG A 48 -12.06 -0.92 5.29
C ARG A 48 -11.00 -1.36 6.30
N LEU A 49 -11.21 -1.01 7.56
CA LEU A 49 -10.24 -1.14 8.64
C LEU A 49 -10.76 -2.10 9.73
N PRO A 50 -9.88 -2.80 10.46
CA PRO A 50 -10.28 -3.54 11.65
C PRO A 50 -10.72 -2.57 12.76
N ALA A 51 -11.52 -3.04 13.72
CA ALA A 51 -12.11 -2.19 14.76
C ALA A 51 -11.08 -1.34 15.54
N SER A 52 -9.90 -1.92 15.85
CA SER A 52 -8.79 -1.21 16.51
C SER A 52 -8.35 0.04 15.75
N ASP A 53 -8.31 -0.05 14.42
CA ASP A 53 -7.79 1.01 13.55
C ASP A 53 -8.89 2.04 13.27
N VAL A 54 -10.16 1.61 13.26
CA VAL A 54 -11.31 2.52 13.20
C VAL A 54 -11.27 3.46 14.40
N GLU A 55 -11.08 2.94 15.61
CA GLU A 55 -10.97 3.75 16.83
C GLU A 55 -9.82 4.75 16.76
N GLU A 56 -8.65 4.31 16.27
CA GLU A 56 -7.47 5.16 16.11
C GLU A 56 -7.71 6.30 15.10
N VAL A 57 -8.35 6.01 13.96
CA VAL A 57 -8.70 7.02 12.95
C VAL A 57 -9.69 8.03 13.51
N LEU A 58 -10.74 7.59 14.19
CA LEU A 58 -11.77 8.47 14.76
C LEU A 58 -11.18 9.38 15.84
N ALA A 59 -10.21 8.90 16.61
CA ALA A 59 -9.49 9.70 17.59
C ALA A 59 -8.56 10.74 16.92
N ALA A 60 -7.92 10.38 15.81
CA ALA A 60 -6.98 11.24 15.08
C ALA A 60 -7.67 12.27 14.17
N HIS A 61 -8.89 11.99 13.70
CA HIS A 61 -9.57 12.77 12.68
C HIS A 61 -11.02 13.11 13.10
N PRO A 62 -11.28 14.33 13.60
CA PRO A 62 -12.62 14.74 14.03
C PRO A 62 -13.70 14.70 12.95
N THR A 63 -13.31 14.77 11.67
CA THR A 63 -14.23 14.70 10.52
C THR A 63 -14.40 13.28 9.99
N ALA A 64 -13.75 12.28 10.60
CA ALA A 64 -13.95 10.89 10.28
C ALA A 64 -15.25 10.36 10.89
N GLU A 65 -15.92 9.50 10.14
CA GLU A 65 -17.11 8.78 10.60
C GLU A 65 -16.92 7.27 10.42
N ALA A 66 -17.48 6.47 11.33
CA ALA A 66 -17.48 5.02 11.19
C ALA A 66 -18.41 4.56 10.06
N LEU A 67 -17.97 3.55 9.30
CA LEU A 67 -18.73 2.97 8.21
C LEU A 67 -19.52 1.74 8.71
N GLY A 68 -20.83 1.90 8.88
CA GLY A 68 -21.78 0.87 9.30
C GLY A 68 -22.69 1.30 10.45
N ARG A 69 -23.78 0.56 10.70
CA ARG A 69 -24.56 0.61 11.94
C ARG A 69 -24.54 -0.79 12.57
N GLY A 70 -23.95 -0.95 13.76
CA GLY A 70 -23.89 -2.24 14.47
C GLY A 70 -22.52 -2.55 15.10
N ALA A 71 -22.39 -3.75 15.67
CA ALA A 71 -21.32 -4.14 16.60
C ALA A 71 -19.90 -4.27 16.02
N ALA A 72 -19.72 -4.16 14.69
CA ALA A 72 -18.40 -4.15 14.08
C ALA A 72 -18.38 -3.12 12.93
N PRO A 73 -17.81 -1.92 13.12
CA PRO A 73 -17.64 -0.97 12.03
C PRO A 73 -16.76 -1.61 10.96
N GLY A 74 -17.28 -1.66 9.73
CA GLY A 74 -16.58 -2.24 8.59
C GLY A 74 -15.54 -1.31 7.99
N GLY A 75 -15.25 -0.18 8.61
CA GLY A 75 -14.34 0.84 8.11
C GLY A 75 -14.62 2.24 8.62
N VAL A 76 -14.00 3.21 7.95
CA VAL A 76 -14.13 4.65 8.21
C VAL A 76 -14.36 5.39 6.90
N ARG A 77 -15.00 6.55 6.98
CA ARG A 77 -15.07 7.54 5.90
C ARG A 77 -14.48 8.85 6.38
N VAL A 78 -13.61 9.47 5.58
CA VAL A 78 -12.91 10.71 5.93
C VAL A 78 -12.89 11.62 4.70
N PRO A 79 -13.19 12.92 4.80
CA PRO A 79 -12.96 13.84 3.70
C PRO A 79 -11.49 13.80 3.28
N ILE A 80 -11.20 13.58 2.00
CA ILE A 80 -9.81 13.44 1.51
C ILE A 80 -8.99 14.73 1.74
N GLY A 81 -9.66 15.88 1.89
CA GLY A 81 -9.03 17.16 2.22
C GLY A 81 -8.49 17.24 3.65
N ASP A 82 -9.04 16.43 4.57
CA ASP A 82 -8.77 16.51 6.01
C ASP A 82 -7.73 15.49 6.50
N ILE A 83 -7.31 14.61 5.60
CA ILE A 83 -6.25 13.63 5.82
C ILE A 83 -5.02 14.03 5.01
N ASN A 84 -3.84 14.10 5.63
CA ASN A 84 -2.61 14.40 4.90
C ASN A 84 -2.08 13.17 4.14
N GLY A 85 -1.12 13.38 3.23
CA GLY A 85 -0.62 12.30 2.38
C GLY A 85 0.04 11.15 3.15
N GLN A 86 0.75 11.42 4.25
CA GLN A 86 1.37 10.36 5.04
C GLN A 86 0.33 9.54 5.80
N GLN A 87 -0.66 10.21 6.38
CA GLN A 87 -1.78 9.57 7.07
C GLN A 87 -2.61 8.74 6.08
N LEU A 88 -2.87 9.26 4.87
CA LEU A 88 -3.56 8.50 3.83
C LEU A 88 -2.77 7.23 3.48
N ASN A 89 -1.47 7.35 3.24
CA ASN A 89 -0.65 6.19 2.91
C ASN A 89 -0.68 5.14 4.03
N HIS A 90 -0.58 5.59 5.29
CA HIS A 90 -0.67 4.71 6.46
C HIS A 90 -2.00 3.96 6.50
N TRP A 91 -3.12 4.68 6.42
CA TRP A 91 -4.43 4.05 6.57
C TRP A 91 -4.84 3.19 5.37
N VAL A 92 -4.46 3.57 4.15
CA VAL A 92 -4.66 2.73 2.95
C VAL A 92 -3.89 1.42 3.10
N ARG A 93 -2.67 1.46 3.64
CA ARG A 93 -1.88 0.25 3.93
C ARG A 93 -2.60 -0.66 4.92
N ARG A 94 -3.08 -0.11 6.04
CA ARG A 94 -3.79 -0.85 7.09
C ARG A 94 -5.07 -1.48 6.54
N ALA A 95 -5.78 -0.75 5.67
CA ALA A 95 -6.96 -1.27 5.00
C ALA A 95 -6.62 -2.42 4.05
N TRP A 96 -5.56 -2.28 3.24
CA TRP A 96 -5.11 -3.37 2.36
C TRP A 96 -4.71 -4.61 3.16
N LEU A 97 -3.90 -4.47 4.23
CA LEU A 97 -3.48 -5.59 5.07
C LEU A 97 -4.66 -6.33 5.71
N SER A 98 -5.73 -5.61 6.06
CA SER A 98 -6.96 -6.17 6.63
C SER A 98 -7.75 -7.01 5.62
N GLN A 99 -7.72 -6.64 4.33
CA GLN A 99 -8.47 -7.32 3.28
C GLN A 99 -7.64 -8.36 2.51
N ALA A 100 -6.33 -8.20 2.47
CA ALA A 100 -5.41 -9.05 1.72
C ALA A 100 -5.37 -10.48 2.27
N PRO A 101 -5.20 -11.49 1.41
CA PRO A 101 -4.89 -12.85 1.83
C PRO A 101 -3.63 -12.91 2.70
N GLU A 102 -3.60 -13.83 3.66
CA GLU A 102 -2.51 -13.99 4.63
C GLU A 102 -1.13 -14.07 3.97
N ARG A 103 -1.01 -14.78 2.84
CA ARG A 103 0.24 -14.88 2.07
C ARG A 103 0.78 -13.51 1.63
N LEU A 104 -0.08 -12.67 1.04
CA LEU A 104 0.32 -11.35 0.54
C LEU A 104 0.56 -10.39 1.71
N ALA A 105 -0.31 -10.43 2.71
CA ALA A 105 -0.19 -9.61 3.91
C ALA A 105 1.12 -9.91 4.66
N ALA A 106 1.49 -11.19 4.80
CA ALA A 106 2.74 -11.62 5.42
C ALA A 106 3.97 -11.12 4.66
N GLY A 107 3.95 -11.14 3.33
CA GLY A 107 5.02 -10.58 2.49
C GLY A 107 5.21 -9.08 2.74
N VAL A 108 4.13 -8.30 2.63
CA VAL A 108 4.16 -6.85 2.85
C VAL A 108 4.52 -6.48 4.31
N ALA A 109 4.09 -7.28 5.29
CA ALA A 109 4.48 -7.12 6.68
C ALA A 109 5.97 -7.43 6.93
N ALA A 110 6.50 -8.50 6.31
CA ALA A 110 7.93 -8.81 6.35
C ALA A 110 8.76 -7.67 5.74
N GLY A 111 8.23 -6.99 4.73
CA GLY A 111 8.82 -5.81 4.12
C GLY A 111 9.08 -4.68 5.11
N ASP A 112 8.23 -4.44 6.11
CA ASP A 112 8.38 -3.31 7.04
C ASP A 112 9.65 -3.40 7.91
N GLY A 113 9.96 -4.62 8.37
CA GLY A 113 11.13 -4.89 9.21
C GLY A 113 12.43 -4.95 8.42
N ALA A 114 12.36 -5.02 7.09
CA ALA A 114 13.51 -5.23 6.24
C ALA A 114 14.46 -4.03 6.26
N ARG A 115 15.74 -4.32 6.51
CA ARG A 115 16.82 -3.32 6.54
C ARG A 115 17.81 -3.56 5.41
N PRO A 116 18.30 -2.49 4.75
CA PRO A 116 19.26 -2.64 3.67
C PRO A 116 20.52 -3.39 4.11
N GLY A 117 20.87 -4.46 3.38
CA GLY A 117 22.02 -5.31 3.68
C GLY A 117 21.78 -6.38 4.75
N GLU A 118 20.56 -6.52 5.26
CA GLU A 118 20.18 -7.59 6.21
C GLU A 118 19.25 -8.64 5.59
N VAL A 119 18.97 -8.54 4.28
CA VAL A 119 18.04 -9.42 3.56
C VAL A 119 18.79 -10.18 2.47
N GLY A 120 19.06 -11.47 2.71
CA GLY A 120 19.74 -12.33 1.76
C GLY A 120 21.05 -11.72 1.25
N ASP A 121 21.22 -11.72 -0.07
CA ASP A 121 22.33 -11.08 -0.80
C ASP A 121 21.93 -9.72 -1.42
N LEU A 122 20.80 -9.13 -1.01
CA LEU A 122 20.37 -7.82 -1.52
C LEU A 122 21.35 -6.70 -1.11
N PRO A 123 21.83 -5.86 -2.05
CA PRO A 123 22.84 -4.85 -1.75
C PRO A 123 22.32 -3.78 -0.79
N LYS A 124 23.11 -3.44 0.25
CA LYS A 124 22.83 -2.30 1.15
C LYS A 124 22.62 -0.98 0.40
N GLY A 125 23.24 -0.82 -0.77
CA GLY A 125 23.21 0.40 -1.58
C GLY A 125 21.85 0.75 -2.18
N ILE A 126 20.90 -0.19 -2.28
CA ILE A 126 19.56 0.06 -2.85
C ILE A 126 18.70 0.96 -1.94
N GLY A 127 19.04 1.04 -0.65
CA GLY A 127 18.37 1.89 0.33
C GLY A 127 17.10 1.27 0.94
N GLY A 128 16.63 1.89 2.04
CA GLY A 128 15.49 1.40 2.82
C GLY A 128 14.20 1.19 2.01
N PRO A 129 13.74 2.19 1.24
CA PRO A 129 12.51 2.06 0.45
C PRO A 129 12.55 0.89 -0.55
N ALA A 130 13.63 0.76 -1.33
CA ALA A 130 13.76 -0.33 -2.29
C ALA A 130 13.87 -1.70 -1.61
N THR A 131 14.60 -1.79 -0.49
CA THR A 131 14.71 -3.04 0.28
C THR A 131 13.34 -3.50 0.78
N ARG A 132 12.56 -2.60 1.39
CA ARG A 132 11.22 -2.93 1.89
C ARG A 132 10.25 -3.29 0.77
N ALA A 133 10.35 -2.62 -0.39
CA ALA A 133 9.53 -2.92 -1.55
C ALA A 133 9.79 -4.33 -2.10
N LEU A 134 11.08 -4.70 -2.26
CA LEU A 134 11.46 -6.03 -2.72
C LEU A 134 10.97 -7.12 -1.76
N VAL A 135 11.26 -6.98 -0.45
CA VAL A 135 10.80 -7.96 0.54
C VAL A 135 9.27 -8.01 0.62
N GLY A 136 8.61 -6.86 0.52
CA GLY A 136 7.16 -6.76 0.45
C GLY A 136 6.55 -7.53 -0.72
N ALA A 137 7.28 -7.62 -1.84
CA ALA A 137 6.94 -8.41 -3.02
C ALA A 137 7.44 -9.86 -2.95
N GLY A 138 8.02 -10.31 -1.83
CA GLY A 138 8.57 -11.66 -1.66
C GLY A 138 9.95 -11.88 -2.30
N ILE A 139 10.61 -10.81 -2.73
CA ILE A 139 11.94 -10.84 -3.36
C ILE A 139 12.98 -10.60 -2.26
N THR A 140 13.72 -11.64 -1.93
CA THR A 140 14.70 -11.65 -0.84
C THR A 140 16.10 -12.01 -1.30
N SER A 141 16.33 -12.14 -2.61
CA SER A 141 17.63 -12.50 -3.19
C SER A 141 17.88 -11.88 -4.56
N LEU A 142 19.15 -11.72 -4.94
CA LEU A 142 19.56 -11.27 -6.28
C LEU A 142 19.13 -12.26 -7.36
N SER A 143 19.13 -13.56 -7.10
CA SER A 143 18.63 -14.55 -8.07
C SER A 143 17.16 -14.29 -8.44
N GLN A 144 16.30 -13.97 -7.47
CA GLN A 144 14.91 -13.59 -7.75
C GLN A 144 14.79 -12.23 -8.45
N VAL A 145 15.72 -11.30 -8.19
CA VAL A 145 15.80 -10.03 -8.93
C VAL A 145 16.18 -10.27 -10.40
N ALA A 146 17.00 -11.28 -10.69
CA ALA A 146 17.40 -11.62 -12.05
C ALA A 146 16.22 -12.07 -12.93
N ASP A 147 15.18 -12.63 -12.32
CA ASP A 147 13.95 -13.05 -13.00
C ASP A 147 13.04 -11.88 -13.40
N LEU A 148 13.33 -10.65 -12.94
CA LEU A 148 12.52 -9.46 -13.18
C LEU A 148 13.18 -8.51 -14.18
N THR A 149 12.36 -7.85 -14.98
CA THR A 149 12.76 -6.76 -15.87
C THR A 149 12.93 -5.44 -15.12
N ASP A 150 13.67 -4.50 -15.72
CA ASP A 150 13.81 -3.14 -15.15
C ASP A 150 12.46 -2.43 -15.01
N ALA A 151 11.53 -2.68 -15.93
CA ALA A 151 10.19 -2.11 -15.91
C ALA A 151 9.38 -2.64 -14.71
N GLU A 152 9.46 -3.93 -14.41
CA GLU A 152 8.79 -4.53 -13.25
C GLU A 152 9.39 -4.01 -11.93
N LEU A 153 10.72 -3.90 -11.86
CA LEU A 153 11.38 -3.31 -10.70
C LEU A 153 10.97 -1.83 -10.51
N LEU A 154 10.91 -1.03 -11.58
CA LEU A 154 10.49 0.38 -11.52
C LEU A 154 9.00 0.56 -11.21
N ALA A 155 8.17 -0.44 -11.46
CA ALA A 155 6.76 -0.42 -11.08
C ALA A 155 6.58 -0.56 -9.56
N MET A 156 7.56 -1.12 -8.84
CA MET A 156 7.50 -1.28 -7.39
C MET A 156 7.68 0.06 -6.67
N HIS A 157 6.68 0.46 -5.90
CA HIS A 157 6.74 1.71 -5.13
C HIS A 157 7.89 1.69 -4.13
N GLY A 158 8.81 2.65 -4.25
CA GLY A 158 10.01 2.74 -3.42
C GLY A 158 11.28 2.24 -4.12
N VAL A 159 11.15 1.56 -5.25
CA VAL A 159 12.27 1.21 -6.14
C VAL A 159 12.42 2.31 -7.19
N GLY A 160 13.58 2.97 -7.19
CA GLY A 160 13.91 4.01 -8.16
C GLY A 160 15.02 3.60 -9.13
N PRO A 161 15.29 4.38 -10.19
CA PRO A 161 16.33 4.06 -11.18
C PRO A 161 17.70 3.82 -10.56
N LYS A 162 18.03 4.53 -9.46
CA LYS A 162 19.27 4.30 -8.71
C LYS A 162 19.33 2.89 -8.10
N ALA A 163 18.22 2.40 -7.53
CA ALA A 163 18.16 1.07 -6.95
C ALA A 163 18.30 0.01 -8.04
N VAL A 164 17.59 0.17 -9.17
CA VAL A 164 17.70 -0.73 -10.33
C VAL A 164 19.13 -0.81 -10.84
N ARG A 165 19.81 0.34 -11.03
CA ARG A 165 21.23 0.35 -11.44
C ARG A 165 22.10 -0.47 -10.48
N ILE A 166 21.95 -0.28 -9.17
CA ILE A 166 22.74 -1.01 -8.17
C ILE A 166 22.44 -2.52 -8.19
N LEU A 167 21.17 -2.90 -8.39
CA LEU A 167 20.78 -4.30 -8.52
C LEU A 167 21.42 -4.95 -9.76
N ARG A 168 21.43 -4.24 -10.90
CA ARG A 168 22.06 -4.74 -12.13
C ARG A 168 23.58 -4.81 -12.02
N GLU A 169 24.21 -3.84 -11.36
CA GLU A 169 25.64 -3.87 -11.06
C GLU A 169 26.01 -5.07 -10.16
N ALA A 170 25.13 -5.47 -9.25
CA ALA A 170 25.35 -6.62 -8.36
C ALA A 170 25.10 -7.99 -9.04
N LEU A 171 24.42 -8.01 -10.19
CA LEU A 171 24.13 -9.21 -10.97
C LEU A 171 25.17 -9.53 -12.05
N ALA A 172 26.01 -8.54 -12.38
CA ALA A 172 27.06 -8.65 -13.40
C ALA A 172 28.32 -9.31 -12.82
#